data_AF-A0AAJ2IT14-F1
#
_entry.id   AF-A0AAJ2IT14-F1
#
_cell.length_a   1.000
_cell.length_b   1.000
_cell.length_c   1.000
_cell.angle_alpha   90.00
_cell.angle_beta   90.00
_cell.angle_gamma   90.00
#
_symmetry.space_group_name_H-M   'P 1'
#
loop_
_entity.id
_entity.type
_entity.pdbx_description
1 polymer ?
#
loop_
_entity_poly.entity_id
_entity_poly.type
_entity_poly.pdbx_seq_one_letter_code
_entity_poly.pdbx_strand_id
1 'polypeptide(L)'
;MDVEKTPKQRYKEETAPYRAWLNSISIPIGLIVLFIAVFLGFTINAAGVILVVFAIITHIGYVRLRAPKICHVAPILYYLYNVLSIFYVMTLIAQPQGSMLVAILSLINFLVLILVIVFYFIGANAIKKQFPTMKEDYERAVEVYKERKSLSK
;
A
#
# COMPACT_ATOMS: atom_id res chain seq x y z
N MET A 1 25.81 16.64 18.72
CA MET A 1 25.95 17.29 17.40
C MET A 1 24.85 16.73 16.51
N ASP A 2 23.74 17.46 16.40
CA ASP A 2 22.70 17.13 15.43
C ASP A 2 23.29 17.31 14.04
N VAL A 3 23.44 16.21 13.31
CA VAL A 3 23.90 16.25 11.91
C VAL A 3 22.90 17.11 11.14
N GLU A 4 23.37 18.24 10.62
CA GLU A 4 22.55 19.20 9.90
C GLU A 4 21.89 18.50 8.71
N LYS A 5 20.58 18.24 8.81
CA LYS A 5 19.85 17.46 7.81
C LYS A 5 19.77 18.25 6.52
N THR A 6 20.14 17.63 5.41
CA THR A 6 19.99 18.24 4.10
C THR A 6 18.52 18.62 3.85
N PRO A 7 18.22 19.70 3.10
CA PRO A 7 16.84 20.12 2.81
C PRO A 7 15.96 18.99 2.24
N LYS A 8 16.58 18.08 1.47
CA LYS A 8 15.91 16.90 0.89
C LYS A 8 15.57 15.82 1.93
N GLN A 9 16.43 15.61 2.93
CA GLN A 9 16.16 14.66 4.02
C GLN A 9 15.03 15.16 4.92
N ARG A 10 15.06 16.45 5.29
CA ARG A 10 14.02 17.08 6.10
C ARG A 10 12.65 17.01 5.42
N TYR A 11 12.58 17.39 4.13
CA TYR A 11 11.37 17.25 3.33
C TYR A 11 10.82 15.80 3.32
N LYS A 12 11.71 14.81 3.20
CA LYS A 12 11.30 13.40 3.16
C LYS A 12 10.73 12.91 4.49
N GLU A 13 11.25 13.40 5.61
CA GLU A 13 10.74 13.05 6.95
C GLU A 13 9.40 13.73 7.23
N GLU A 14 9.27 15.03 6.97
CA GLU A 14 8.06 15.80 7.23
C GLU A 14 6.88 15.35 6.35
N THR A 15 7.15 14.88 5.12
CA THR A 15 6.11 14.36 4.22
C THR A 15 5.81 12.86 4.40
N ALA A 16 6.60 12.13 5.20
CA ALA A 16 6.44 10.68 5.36
C ALA A 16 5.07 10.25 5.92
N PRO A 17 4.48 10.91 6.95
CA PRO A 17 3.19 10.52 7.48
C PRO A 17 2.07 10.65 6.44
N TYR A 18 2.02 11.77 5.72
CA TYR A 18 1.01 12.01 4.69
C TYR A 18 1.11 11.01 3.53
N ARG A 19 2.33 10.71 3.07
CA ARG A 19 2.56 9.68 2.03
C ARG A 19 2.15 8.30 2.49
N ALA A 20 2.46 7.94 3.75
CA ALA A 20 2.05 6.66 4.32
C ALA A 20 0.52 6.55 4.36
N TRP A 21 -0.16 7.57 4.87
CA TRP A 21 -1.63 7.65 4.90
C TRP A 21 -2.25 7.56 3.51
N LEU A 22 -1.72 8.33 2.54
CA LEU A 22 -2.21 8.34 1.17
C LEU A 22 -2.08 6.97 0.53
N ASN A 23 -0.93 6.31 0.69
CA ASN A 23 -0.75 4.95 0.20
C ASN A 23 -1.70 3.94 0.89
N SER A 24 -1.96 4.09 2.19
CA SER A 24 -2.92 3.26 2.91
C SER A 24 -4.35 3.37 2.36
N ILE A 25 -4.68 4.44 1.62
CA ILE A 25 -5.97 4.65 0.97
C ILE A 25 -5.90 4.30 -0.52
N SER A 26 -4.83 4.69 -1.21
CA SER A 26 -4.70 4.47 -2.66
C SER A 26 -4.54 3.00 -3.01
N ILE A 27 -3.82 2.21 -2.21
CA ILE A 27 -3.65 0.76 -2.45
C ILE A 27 -5.00 0.02 -2.42
N PRO A 28 -5.83 0.10 -1.36
CA PRO A 28 -7.11 -0.61 -1.35
C PRO A 28 -8.05 -0.13 -2.45
N ILE A 29 -8.08 1.17 -2.77
CA ILE A 29 -8.86 1.68 -3.90
C ILE A 29 -8.36 1.08 -5.22
N GLY A 30 -7.04 1.05 -5.43
CA GLY A 30 -6.42 0.44 -6.61
C GLY A 30 -6.76 -1.05 -6.74
N LEU A 31 -6.76 -1.79 -5.63
CA LEU A 31 -7.17 -3.20 -5.59
C LEU A 31 -8.65 -3.38 -5.97
N ILE A 32 -9.55 -2.54 -5.48
CA ILE A 32 -10.98 -2.58 -5.82
C ILE A 32 -11.18 -2.31 -7.31
N VAL A 33 -10.56 -1.25 -7.83
CA VAL A 33 -10.67 -0.88 -9.25
C VAL A 33 -10.11 -2.00 -10.13
N LEU A 34 -8.96 -2.57 -9.75
CA LEU A 34 -8.36 -3.69 -10.46
C LEU A 34 -9.30 -4.90 -10.48
N PHE A 35 -9.88 -5.25 -9.33
CA PHE A 35 -10.81 -6.36 -9.20
C PHE A 35 -12.03 -6.18 -10.10
N ILE A 36 -12.64 -4.99 -10.10
CA ILE A 36 -13.77 -4.66 -10.96
C ILE A 36 -13.37 -4.75 -12.44
N ALA A 37 -12.20 -4.22 -12.82
CA ALA A 37 -11.74 -4.27 -14.21
C ALA A 37 -11.52 -5.72 -14.70
N VAL A 38 -10.90 -6.58 -13.89
CA VAL A 38 -10.76 -8.01 -14.22
C VAL A 38 -12.12 -8.70 -14.30
N PHE A 39 -13.04 -8.38 -13.38
CA PHE A 39 -14.40 -8.92 -13.40
C PHE A 39 -15.18 -8.54 -14.68
N LEU A 40 -14.95 -7.34 -15.21
CA LEU A 40 -15.52 -6.88 -16.48
C LEU A 40 -14.80 -7.44 -17.72
N GLY A 41 -13.77 -8.28 -17.55
CA GLY A 41 -13.04 -8.93 -18.64
C GLY A 41 -11.86 -8.14 -19.21
N PHE A 42 -11.42 -7.05 -18.57
CA PHE A 42 -10.22 -6.34 -18.99
C PHE A 42 -8.96 -7.14 -18.63
N THR A 43 -8.06 -7.31 -19.59
CA THR A 43 -6.74 -7.91 -19.36
C THR A 43 -5.78 -6.90 -18.74
N ILE A 44 -5.15 -7.24 -17.62
CA ILE A 44 -4.30 -6.30 -16.89
C ILE A 44 -2.91 -6.90 -16.68
N ASN A 45 -1.98 -6.55 -17.57
CA ASN A 45 -0.68 -7.23 -17.63
C ASN A 45 0.33 -6.79 -16.56
N ALA A 46 0.25 -5.55 -16.04
CA ALA A 46 1.28 -5.02 -15.12
C ALA A 46 0.74 -4.44 -13.79
N ALA A 47 -0.56 -4.14 -13.70
CA ALA A 47 -1.07 -3.40 -12.54
C ALA A 47 -0.96 -4.20 -11.22
N GLY A 48 -1.07 -5.53 -11.27
CA GLY A 48 -0.85 -6.39 -10.10
C GLY A 48 0.57 -6.25 -9.53
N VAL A 49 1.58 -6.29 -10.40
CA VAL A 49 2.99 -6.12 -10.00
C VAL A 49 3.23 -4.72 -9.42
N ILE A 50 2.65 -3.69 -10.05
CA ILE A 50 2.75 -2.30 -9.57
C ILE A 50 2.21 -2.18 -8.14
N LEU A 51 1.04 -2.77 -7.85
CA LEU A 51 0.44 -2.74 -6.51
C LEU A 51 1.29 -3.48 -5.47
N VAL A 52 1.94 -4.59 -5.84
CA VAL A 52 2.92 -5.27 -4.97
C VAL A 52 4.10 -4.37 -4.62
N VAL A 53 4.66 -3.66 -5.61
CA VAL A 53 5.75 -2.70 -5.36
C VAL A 53 5.28 -1.59 -4.41
N PHE A 54 4.09 -1.02 -4.63
CA PHE A 54 3.52 0.00 -3.74
C PHE A 54 3.27 -0.54 -2.33
N ALA A 55 2.79 -1.77 -2.18
CA ALA A 55 2.60 -2.40 -0.88
C ALA A 55 3.92 -2.57 -0.12
N ILE A 56 5.00 -2.98 -0.80
CA ILE A 56 6.35 -3.08 -0.21
C ILE A 56 6.87 -1.71 0.21
N ILE A 57 6.80 -0.70 -0.68
CA ILE A 57 7.23 0.66 -0.37
C ILE A 57 6.49 1.21 0.85
N THR A 58 5.18 0.97 0.92
CA THR A 58 4.32 1.42 2.01
C THR A 58 4.66 0.72 3.32
N HIS A 59 4.92 -0.60 3.27
CA HIS A 59 5.34 -1.34 4.45
C HIS A 59 6.68 -0.85 5.01
N ILE A 60 7.67 -0.61 4.14
CA ILE A 60 8.95 0.01 4.53
C ILE A 60 8.71 1.41 5.10
N GLY A 61 7.77 2.17 4.52
CA GLY A 61 7.33 3.47 5.01
C GLY A 61 6.81 3.41 6.46
N TYR A 62 5.96 2.43 6.78
CA TYR A 62 5.45 2.21 8.13
C TYR A 62 6.56 1.94 9.14
N VAL A 63 7.54 1.09 8.79
CA VAL A 63 8.69 0.79 9.65
C VAL A 63 9.48 2.06 9.95
N ARG A 64 9.77 2.87 8.91
CA ARG A 64 10.54 4.12 9.06
C ARG A 64 9.79 5.17 9.88
N LEU A 65 8.47 5.26 9.70
CA LEU A 65 7.61 6.21 10.41
C LEU A 65 7.31 5.76 11.85
N ARG A 66 7.64 4.51 12.23
CA ARG A 66 7.16 3.87 13.46
C ARG A 66 5.64 3.98 13.57
N ALA A 67 4.96 3.66 12.47
CA ALA A 67 3.51 3.66 12.40
C ALA A 67 2.91 2.63 13.39
N PRO A 68 1.61 2.73 13.73
CA PRO A 68 1.00 1.82 14.67
C PRO A 68 1.06 0.38 14.14
N LYS A 69 1.30 -0.59 15.03
CA LYS A 69 1.49 -2.02 14.65
C LYS A 69 0.38 -2.56 13.75
N ILE A 70 -0.86 -2.09 13.93
CA ILE A 70 -2.02 -2.47 13.11
C ILE A 70 -1.84 -2.18 11.61
N CYS A 71 -1.03 -1.17 11.24
CA CYS A 71 -0.76 -0.81 9.85
C CYS A 71 0.06 -1.90 9.12
N HIS A 72 0.87 -2.66 9.85
CA HIS A 72 1.71 -3.72 9.28
C HIS A 72 0.90 -4.97 8.91
N VAL A 73 -0.32 -5.12 9.44
CA VAL A 73 -1.17 -6.28 9.15
C VAL A 73 -1.58 -6.29 7.68
N ALA A 74 -1.94 -5.14 7.09
CA ALA A 74 -2.43 -5.09 5.71
C ALA A 74 -1.37 -5.54 4.68
N PRO A 75 -0.10 -5.03 4.71
CA PRO A 75 0.93 -5.53 3.82
C PRO A 75 1.26 -7.01 4.02
N ILE A 76 1.27 -7.50 5.27
CA ILE A 76 1.55 -8.91 5.57
C ILE A 76 0.45 -9.80 4.98
N LEU A 77 -0.82 -9.45 5.20
CA LEU A 77 -1.95 -10.16 4.59
C LEU A 77 -1.90 -10.09 3.06
N TYR A 78 -1.41 -8.99 2.49
CA TYR A 78 -1.28 -8.87 1.04
C TYR A 78 -0.17 -9.77 0.49
N TYR A 79 0.93 -9.97 1.22
CA TYR A 79 1.94 -10.95 0.83
C TYR A 79 1.39 -12.37 0.88
N LEU A 80 0.64 -12.70 1.95
CA LEU A 80 -0.05 -13.98 2.06
C LEU A 80 -1.03 -14.20 0.89
N TYR A 81 -1.83 -13.17 0.55
CA TYR A 81 -2.72 -13.18 -0.61
C TYR A 81 -1.97 -13.51 -1.90
N ASN A 82 -0.82 -12.86 -2.15
CA ASN A 82 -0.04 -13.11 -3.37
C ASN A 82 0.51 -14.54 -3.40
N VAL A 83 1.01 -15.06 -2.29
CA VAL A 83 1.49 -16.45 -2.20
C VAL A 83 0.36 -17.44 -2.46
N LEU A 84 -0.80 -17.26 -1.81
CA LEU A 84 -1.98 -18.09 -2.02
C LEU A 84 -2.53 -17.98 -3.45
N SER A 85 -2.41 -16.81 -4.08
CA SER A 85 -2.80 -16.59 -5.48
C SER A 85 -1.93 -17.39 -6.45
N ILE A 86 -0.63 -17.55 -6.18
CA ILE A 86 0.25 -18.42 -6.99
C ILE A 86 -0.24 -19.87 -6.93
N PHE A 87 -0.50 -20.40 -5.74
CA PHE A 87 -1.03 -21.76 -5.58
C PHE A 87 -2.38 -21.93 -6.29
N TYR A 88 -3.26 -20.94 -6.20
CA TYR A 88 -4.53 -20.94 -6.91
C TYR A 88 -4.36 -21.00 -8.43
N VAL A 89 -3.53 -20.13 -9.01
CA VAL A 89 -3.28 -20.11 -10.47
C VAL A 89 -2.64 -21.42 -10.94
N MET A 90 -1.66 -21.94 -10.20
CA MET A 90 -1.03 -23.23 -10.53
C MET A 90 -2.03 -24.38 -10.51
N THR A 91 -2.94 -24.40 -9.52
CA THR A 91 -3.99 -25.42 -9.43
C THR A 91 -5.00 -25.29 -10.58
N LEU A 92 -5.36 -24.06 -10.97
CA LEU A 92 -6.25 -23.79 -12.10
C LEU A 92 -5.66 -24.30 -13.42
N ILE A 93 -4.35 -24.10 -13.63
CA ILE A 93 -3.64 -24.60 -14.82
C ILE A 93 -3.58 -26.14 -14.82
N ALA A 94 -3.31 -26.75 -13.66
CA ALA A 94 -3.23 -28.21 -13.53
C ALA A 94 -4.59 -28.91 -13.64
N GLN A 95 -5.68 -28.23 -13.24
CA GLN A 95 -7.04 -28.78 -13.20
C GLN A 95 -8.04 -27.82 -13.87
N PRO A 96 -7.99 -27.67 -15.21
CA PRO A 96 -8.74 -26.64 -15.93
C PRO A 96 -10.25 -26.87 -15.95
N GLN A 97 -10.72 -28.11 -15.76
CA GLN A 97 -12.16 -28.41 -15.66
C GLN A 97 -12.79 -27.98 -14.32
N GLY A 98 -11.98 -27.38 -13.43
CA GLY A 98 -12.41 -26.99 -12.10
C GLY A 98 -12.41 -28.18 -11.14
N SER A 99 -11.97 -27.94 -9.92
CA SER A 99 -12.05 -28.90 -8.83
C SER A 99 -12.53 -28.22 -7.56
N MET A 100 -12.97 -29.03 -6.58
CA MET A 100 -13.33 -28.50 -5.27
C MET A 100 -12.19 -27.71 -4.63
N LEU A 101 -10.94 -28.12 -4.87
CA LEU A 101 -9.76 -27.40 -4.38
C LEU A 101 -9.61 -26.01 -5.00
N VAL A 102 -9.85 -25.87 -6.32
CA VAL A 102 -9.84 -24.57 -7.00
C VAL A 102 -10.89 -23.63 -6.40
N ALA A 103 -12.10 -24.14 -6.12
CA ALA A 103 -13.18 -23.37 -5.51
C ALA A 103 -12.87 -22.94 -4.06
N ILE A 104 -12.25 -23.82 -3.26
CA ILE A 104 -11.83 -23.49 -1.89
C ILE A 104 -10.73 -22.43 -1.91
N LEU A 105 -9.71 -22.60 -2.77
CA LEU A 105 -8.61 -21.66 -2.88
C LEU A 105 -9.08 -20.28 -3.39
N SER A 106 -10.02 -20.23 -4.32
CA SER A 106 -10.59 -18.96 -4.79
C SER A 106 -11.35 -18.24 -3.68
N LEU A 107 -12.16 -18.95 -2.90
CA LEU A 107 -12.90 -18.39 -1.77
C LEU A 107 -11.97 -17.86 -0.67
N ILE A 108 -10.94 -18.63 -0.31
CA ILE A 108 -9.93 -18.20 0.67
C ILE A 108 -9.20 -16.96 0.16
N ASN A 109 -8.74 -16.94 -1.09
CA ASN A 109 -8.07 -15.77 -1.67
C ASN A 109 -8.97 -14.54 -1.66
N PHE A 110 -10.26 -14.69 -1.97
CA PHE A 110 -11.22 -13.60 -1.96
C PHE A 110 -11.42 -13.03 -0.56
N LEU A 111 -11.60 -13.89 0.45
CA LEU A 111 -11.72 -13.46 1.85
C LEU A 111 -10.46 -12.74 2.35
N VAL A 112 -9.28 -13.27 2.03
CA VAL A 112 -8.01 -12.62 2.41
C VAL A 112 -7.87 -11.27 1.72
N LEU A 113 -8.26 -11.13 0.45
CA LEU A 113 -8.26 -9.84 -0.26
C LEU A 113 -9.16 -8.79 0.41
N ILE A 114 -10.36 -9.20 0.85
CA ILE A 114 -11.26 -8.31 1.61
C ILE A 114 -10.58 -7.85 2.90
N LEU A 115 -9.94 -8.77 3.64
CA LEU A 115 -9.22 -8.42 4.86
C LEU A 115 -8.08 -7.44 4.57
N VAL A 116 -7.30 -7.65 3.51
CA VAL A 116 -6.26 -6.70 3.07
C VAL A 116 -6.82 -5.30 2.91
N ILE A 117 -7.93 -5.15 2.18
CA ILE A 117 -8.59 -3.86 1.93
C ILE A 117 -9.02 -3.21 3.24
N VAL A 118 -9.71 -3.96 4.11
CA VAL A 118 -10.20 -3.47 5.41
C VAL A 118 -9.03 -3.01 6.29
N PHE A 119 -7.98 -3.81 6.42
CA PHE A 119 -6.82 -3.46 7.24
C PHE A 119 -6.03 -2.28 6.69
N TYR A 120 -6.02 -2.04 5.38
CA TYR A 120 -5.44 -0.83 4.81
C TYR A 120 -6.22 0.43 5.25
N PHE A 121 -7.55 0.40 5.23
CA PHE A 121 -8.37 1.51 5.75
C PHE A 121 -8.23 1.69 7.27
N ILE A 122 -8.16 0.61 8.03
CA ILE A 122 -7.86 0.67 9.47
C ILE A 122 -6.49 1.32 9.71
N GLY A 123 -5.48 0.93 8.92
CA GLY A 123 -4.15 1.54 8.95
C GLY A 123 -4.17 3.02 8.63
N ALA A 124 -4.91 3.44 7.60
CA ALA A 124 -5.09 4.85 7.26
C ALA A 124 -5.69 5.65 8.44
N ASN A 125 -6.74 5.13 9.08
CA ASN A 125 -7.35 5.76 10.26
C ASN A 125 -6.37 5.84 11.43
N ALA A 126 -5.57 4.79 11.66
CA ALA A 126 -4.57 4.77 12.72
C ALA A 126 -3.45 5.80 12.48
N ILE A 127 -2.98 5.95 11.23
CA ILE A 127 -1.99 6.97 10.86
C ILE A 127 -2.57 8.36 11.06
N LYS A 128 -3.80 8.62 10.60
CA LYS A 128 -4.48 9.91 10.80
C LYS A 128 -4.63 10.27 12.29
N LYS A 129 -4.90 9.28 13.15
CA LYS A 129 -4.98 9.48 14.60
C LYS A 129 -3.63 9.80 15.24
N GLN A 130 -2.55 9.17 14.77
CA GLN A 130 -1.20 9.43 15.27
C GLN A 130 -0.62 10.76 14.75
N PHE A 131 -0.95 11.14 13.51
CA PHE A 131 -0.43 12.33 12.83
C PHE A 131 -1.60 13.20 12.30
N PRO A 132 -2.33 13.91 13.18
CA PRO A 132 -3.53 14.66 12.78
C PRO A 132 -3.23 15.85 11.86
N THR A 133 -2.07 16.49 12.01
CA THR A 133 -1.63 17.66 11.22
C THR A 133 -0.86 17.28 9.95
N MET A 134 -0.76 15.99 9.61
CA MET A 134 0.08 15.48 8.53
C MET A 134 -0.10 16.19 7.18
N LYS A 135 -1.30 16.69 6.89
CA LYS A 135 -1.60 17.42 5.65
C LYS A 135 -0.98 18.82 5.67
N GLU A 136 -1.14 19.56 6.77
CA GLU A 136 -0.55 20.88 6.95
C GLU A 136 0.98 20.80 6.99
N ASP A 137 1.52 19.78 7.68
CA ASP A 137 2.96 19.51 7.73
C ASP A 137 3.51 19.19 6.33
N TYR A 138 2.75 18.45 5.51
CA TYR A 138 3.10 18.19 4.13
C TYR A 138 3.15 19.47 3.28
N GLU A 139 2.11 20.32 3.37
CA GLU A 139 2.02 21.57 2.61
C GLU A 139 3.17 22.51 2.98
N ARG A 140 3.42 22.70 4.27
CA ARG A 140 4.54 23.49 4.80
C ARG A 140 5.90 22.96 4.31
N ALA A 141 6.11 21.65 4.38
CA ALA A 141 7.36 21.03 3.92
C ALA A 141 7.58 21.25 2.42
N VAL A 142 6.51 21.18 1.62
CA VAL A 142 6.57 21.46 0.17
C VAL A 142 6.95 22.91 -0.12
N GLU A 143 6.36 23.88 0.60
CA GLU A 143 6.68 25.30 0.44
C GLU A 143 8.14 25.60 0.77
N VAL A 144 8.60 25.18 1.96
CA VAL A 144 9.98 25.37 2.41
C VAL A 144 10.98 24.74 1.44
N TYR A 145 10.68 23.55 0.91
CA TYR A 145 11.55 22.90 -0.06
C TYR A 145 11.60 23.64 -1.40
N LYS A 146 10.47 24.20 -1.87
CA LYS A 146 10.43 25.01 -3.10
C LYS A 146 11.22 26.30 -2.93
N GLU A 147 11.03 27.02 -1.83
CA GLU A 147 11.74 28.27 -1.53
C GLU A 147 13.26 28.07 -1.48
N ARG A 148 13.71 27.04 -0.76
CA ARG A 148 15.15 26.73 -0.67
C ARG A 148 15.74 26.29 -2.01
N LYS A 149 14.95 25.62 -2.86
CA LYS A 149 15.39 25.24 -4.20
C LYS A 149 15.47 26.44 -5.15
N SER A 150 14.57 27.42 -5.02
CA SER A 150 14.65 28.67 -5.80
C SER A 150 15.81 29.57 -5.37
N LEU A 151 16.17 29.57 -4.08
CA LEU A 151 17.33 30.33 -3.56
C LEU A 151 18.69 29.68 -3.90
N SER A 152 18.70 28.41 -4.33
CA SER A 152 19.89 27.66 -4.72
C SER A 152 20.15 27.68 -6.24
N LYS A 153 19.31 28.36 -7.01
CA LYS A 153 19.50 28.61 -8.45
C LYS A 153 20.07 30.01 -8.65
#